data_AF-A0A5E4P4U3-F1
#
_entry.id   AF-A0A5E4P4U3-F1
#
_cell.length_a   1.000
_cell.length_b   1.000
_cell.length_c   1.000
_cell.angle_alpha   90.00
_cell.angle_beta   90.00
_cell.angle_gamma   90.00
#
_symmetry.space_group_name_H-M   'P 1'
#
loop_
_entity.id
_entity.type
_entity.pdbx_description
1 polymer ?
#
loop_
_entity_poly.entity_id
_entity_poly.type
_entity_poly.pdbx_seq_one_letter_code
_entity_poly.pdbx_strand_id
1 'polypeptide(L)'
;MNADDAGLDERDLSHAVDVLKAVPSTGIAELTALAGLDPTRDFAGIDMRGWRLAQEDVRGFDFSRSDLRGTGIEKARRDETTILEGALLDHRSHRLIGPNGKGRRPRIAPESYTKVRIPDLSSAELLGRVFVIRDPLALENLVYEPPPTDLWLTYEGRYDVDEAVTCAFGHPHKKGYAFRDERGRRYLVGNSCGAKHLGMGSWKAFAKERELLEERASYLRTLRDLHDMFARNRDWIADFGNDPAVSAFDEARAVNQGRHPTLTQAVRSASANGGRLSIIVEERDFAAEERLREREARKAAETGLPAPTTWPELTRQVLRDAGVLRGRSVFAAGPPLRPELAQLTRSVDAFLKSDILTTKRDLVATSRNARTFVSRLQAAIDATLDHRSFFEPANMDLFTRWAEENRFDRCRFSIHARTVTIRPTDGSAATILQPPPKANLDTARVKELADAAAGWIRRPEEPRSTRPSRWVVRSAK
;
A
#
# COMPACT_ATOMS: atom_id res chain seq x y z
N MET A 1 -30.86 -51.24 4.72
CA MET A 1 -29.89 -50.22 5.19
C MET A 1 -30.51 -48.87 4.89
N ASN A 2 -30.80 -48.09 5.93
CA ASN A 2 -31.50 -46.81 5.85
C ASN A 2 -30.64 -45.77 5.11
N ALA A 3 -31.28 -44.94 4.29
CA ALA A 3 -30.64 -43.93 3.43
C ALA A 3 -30.66 -42.51 4.03
N ASP A 4 -30.76 -42.37 5.36
CA ASP A 4 -31.07 -41.09 6.02
C ASP A 4 -29.96 -40.56 6.96
N ASP A 5 -28.69 -40.95 6.79
CA ASP A 5 -27.64 -40.47 7.71
C ASP A 5 -26.28 -40.21 7.03
N ALA A 6 -26.31 -39.49 5.92
CA ALA A 6 -25.12 -38.83 5.38
C ALA A 6 -25.04 -37.40 5.95
N GLY A 7 -24.97 -37.29 7.27
CA GLY A 7 -24.66 -36.02 7.92
C GLY A 7 -23.26 -35.57 7.51
N LEU A 8 -23.13 -34.33 7.01
CA LEU A 8 -21.84 -33.68 6.85
C LEU A 8 -21.13 -33.69 8.20
N ASP A 9 -19.86 -34.12 8.24
CA ASP A 9 -19.13 -34.13 9.49
C ASP A 9 -18.87 -32.69 9.98
N GLU A 10 -18.61 -32.54 11.27
CA GLU A 10 -18.41 -31.23 11.92
C GLU A 10 -17.25 -30.42 11.29
N ARG A 11 -16.28 -31.08 10.63
CA ARG A 11 -15.17 -30.43 9.94
C ARG A 11 -15.59 -29.92 8.57
N ASP A 12 -16.41 -30.67 7.84
CA ASP A 12 -16.96 -30.26 6.55
C ASP A 12 -17.87 -29.03 6.71
N LEU A 13 -18.70 -29.02 7.77
CA LEU A 13 -19.51 -27.86 8.14
C LEU A 13 -18.63 -26.65 8.51
N SER A 14 -17.60 -26.84 9.33
CA SER A 14 -16.67 -25.76 9.68
C SER A 14 -15.94 -25.20 8.45
N HIS A 15 -15.58 -26.06 7.49
CA HIS A 15 -14.90 -25.65 6.26
C HIS A 15 -15.83 -24.87 5.33
N ALA A 16 -17.06 -25.34 5.13
CA ALA A 16 -18.08 -24.62 4.36
C ALA A 16 -18.34 -23.23 4.97
N VAL A 17 -18.48 -23.16 6.30
CA VAL A 17 -18.63 -21.90 7.06
C VAL A 17 -17.47 -20.93 6.79
N ASP A 18 -16.22 -21.41 6.74
CA ASP A 18 -15.06 -20.56 6.47
C ASP A 18 -14.99 -20.08 5.01
N VAL A 19 -15.43 -20.89 4.05
CA VAL A 19 -15.57 -20.48 2.64
C VAL A 19 -16.63 -19.39 2.51
N LEU A 20 -17.77 -19.53 3.20
CA LEU A 20 -18.85 -18.54 3.18
C LEU A 20 -18.44 -17.20 3.81
N LYS A 21 -17.58 -17.20 4.85
CA LYS A 21 -17.00 -15.96 5.42
C LYS A 21 -16.16 -15.16 4.41
N ALA A 22 -15.62 -15.81 3.38
CA ALA A 22 -14.69 -15.18 2.44
C ALA A 22 -15.40 -14.52 1.24
N VAL A 23 -16.66 -14.87 0.96
CA VAL A 23 -17.42 -14.35 -0.20
C VAL A 23 -17.96 -12.95 0.12
N PRO A 24 -17.57 -11.91 -0.62
CA PRO A 24 -18.13 -10.58 -0.45
C PRO A 24 -19.49 -10.51 -1.16
N SER A 25 -20.51 -9.97 -0.49
CA SER A 25 -21.74 -9.37 -1.06
C SER A 25 -23.02 -10.21 -1.22
N THR A 26 -23.08 -11.46 -0.77
CA THR A 26 -24.37 -12.19 -0.66
C THR A 26 -24.80 -12.30 0.81
N GLY A 27 -26.10 -12.10 1.06
CA GLY A 27 -26.65 -12.19 2.41
C GLY A 27 -26.62 -13.63 2.94
N ILE A 28 -26.69 -13.82 4.26
CA ILE A 28 -26.52 -15.16 4.88
C ILE A 28 -27.52 -16.20 4.35
N ALA A 29 -28.75 -15.81 4.05
CA ALA A 29 -29.76 -16.69 3.46
C ALA A 29 -29.36 -17.24 2.09
N GLU A 30 -28.77 -16.41 1.23
CA GLU A 30 -28.33 -16.81 -0.11
C GLU A 30 -27.08 -17.70 -0.05
N LEU A 31 -26.14 -17.37 0.85
CA LEU A 31 -24.98 -18.20 1.14
C LEU A 31 -25.38 -19.58 1.68
N THR A 32 -26.37 -19.62 2.56
CA THR A 32 -26.94 -20.85 3.14
C THR A 32 -27.57 -21.72 2.04
N ALA A 33 -28.37 -21.12 1.16
CA ALA A 33 -28.98 -21.83 0.03
C ALA A 33 -27.94 -22.37 -0.97
N LEU A 34 -26.91 -21.57 -1.30
CA LEU A 34 -25.83 -21.97 -2.20
C LEU A 34 -24.99 -23.11 -1.63
N ALA A 35 -24.80 -23.15 -0.31
CA ALA A 35 -24.08 -24.21 0.37
C ALA A 35 -24.93 -25.47 0.60
N GLY A 36 -26.23 -25.43 0.29
CA GLY A 36 -27.15 -26.53 0.56
C GLY A 36 -27.37 -26.79 2.07
N LEU A 37 -27.18 -25.76 2.89
CA LEU A 37 -27.36 -25.83 4.34
C LEU A 37 -28.81 -25.56 4.72
N ASP A 38 -29.31 -26.24 5.75
CA ASP A 38 -30.62 -26.02 6.34
C ASP A 38 -30.53 -24.94 7.44
N PRO A 39 -31.14 -23.76 7.26
CA PRO A 39 -31.09 -22.68 8.25
C PRO A 39 -31.69 -23.08 9.61
N THR A 40 -32.58 -24.08 9.64
CA THR A 40 -33.25 -24.53 10.88
C THR A 40 -32.45 -25.54 11.70
N ARG A 41 -31.34 -26.06 11.18
CA ARG A 41 -30.57 -27.14 11.83
C ARG A 41 -29.07 -26.89 11.84
N ASP A 42 -28.52 -26.43 10.73
CA ASP A 42 -27.07 -26.45 10.49
C ASP A 42 -26.33 -25.28 11.15
N PHE A 43 -27.04 -24.34 11.77
CA PHE A 43 -26.43 -23.19 12.46
C PHE A 43 -26.45 -23.29 13.98
N ALA A 44 -27.04 -24.36 14.54
CA ALA A 44 -27.12 -24.59 15.97
C ALA A 44 -25.81 -25.18 16.53
N GLY A 45 -25.30 -24.62 17.63
CA GLY A 45 -24.08 -25.05 18.30
C GLY A 45 -22.77 -24.59 17.63
N ILE A 46 -22.83 -23.78 16.57
CA ILE A 46 -21.66 -23.34 15.82
C ILE A 46 -21.00 -22.10 16.43
N ASP A 47 -19.66 -22.03 16.39
CA ASP A 47 -18.93 -20.79 16.65
C ASP A 47 -18.99 -19.85 15.44
N MET A 48 -19.82 -18.83 15.55
CA MET A 48 -20.03 -17.83 14.50
C MET A 48 -19.34 -16.50 14.80
N ARG A 49 -18.39 -16.45 15.74
CA ARG A 49 -17.67 -15.21 16.05
C ARG A 49 -17.02 -14.63 14.78
N GLY A 50 -17.22 -13.33 14.57
CA GLY A 50 -16.67 -12.60 13.43
C GLY A 50 -17.52 -12.63 12.15
N TRP A 51 -18.61 -13.40 12.12
CA TRP A 51 -19.64 -13.27 11.08
C TRP A 51 -20.30 -11.89 11.14
N ARG A 52 -20.70 -11.32 9.99
CA ARG A 52 -21.44 -10.05 9.96
C ARG A 52 -22.92 -10.32 9.77
N LEU A 53 -23.65 -10.40 10.88
CA LEU A 53 -25.11 -10.61 10.88
C LEU A 53 -25.89 -9.29 11.03
N ALA A 54 -25.21 -8.17 11.27
CA ALA A 54 -25.86 -6.87 11.36
C ALA A 54 -26.57 -6.52 10.04
N GLN A 55 -27.86 -6.17 10.12
CA GLN A 55 -28.75 -5.84 9.00
C GLN A 55 -29.14 -7.01 8.08
N GLU A 56 -28.61 -8.20 8.30
CA GLU A 56 -28.99 -9.42 7.57
C GLU A 56 -30.40 -9.88 7.92
N ASP A 57 -31.04 -10.61 7.01
CA ASP A 57 -32.29 -11.31 7.30
C ASP A 57 -31.98 -12.71 7.83
N VAL A 58 -32.27 -12.92 9.11
CA VAL A 58 -31.99 -14.16 9.83
C VAL A 58 -33.27 -14.84 10.33
N ARG A 59 -34.41 -14.49 9.74
CA ARG A 59 -35.69 -15.18 10.01
C ARG A 59 -35.62 -16.62 9.53
N GLY A 60 -36.13 -17.55 10.33
CA GLY A 60 -36.08 -18.99 10.08
C GLY A 60 -34.75 -19.68 10.42
N PHE A 61 -33.76 -18.94 10.95
CA PHE A 61 -32.49 -19.55 11.38
C PHE A 61 -32.54 -20.02 12.84
N ASP A 62 -31.99 -21.21 13.09
CA ASP A 62 -31.72 -21.72 14.43
C ASP A 62 -30.24 -21.54 14.81
N PHE A 63 -29.97 -20.61 15.73
CA PHE A 63 -28.65 -20.39 16.32
C PHE A 63 -28.57 -20.90 17.77
N SER A 64 -29.39 -21.87 18.14
CA SER A 64 -29.40 -22.40 19.50
C SER A 64 -28.02 -22.91 19.90
N ARG A 65 -27.54 -22.50 21.08
CA ARG A 65 -26.22 -22.83 21.64
C ARG A 65 -25.01 -22.33 20.84
N SER A 66 -25.22 -21.49 19.83
CA SER A 66 -24.14 -20.94 18.99
C SER A 66 -23.42 -19.77 19.67
N ASP A 67 -22.14 -19.56 19.35
CA ASP A 67 -21.39 -18.38 19.80
C ASP A 67 -21.51 -17.24 18.78
N LEU A 68 -22.37 -16.28 19.09
CA LEU A 68 -22.73 -15.15 18.23
C LEU A 68 -22.10 -13.84 18.71
N ARG A 69 -21.10 -13.87 19.59
CA ARG A 69 -20.41 -12.67 20.07
C ARG A 69 -19.69 -11.96 18.93
N GLY A 70 -19.80 -10.64 18.88
CA GLY A 70 -19.21 -9.79 17.84
C GLY A 70 -19.89 -9.87 16.48
N THR A 71 -21.02 -10.58 16.34
CA THR A 71 -21.68 -10.76 15.03
C THR A 71 -22.58 -9.60 14.62
N GLY A 72 -23.07 -8.83 15.60
CA GLY A 72 -24.06 -7.79 15.39
C GLY A 72 -25.48 -8.33 15.17
N ILE A 73 -25.77 -9.58 15.54
CA ILE A 73 -27.09 -10.22 15.38
C ILE A 73 -28.22 -9.44 16.06
N GLU A 74 -27.93 -8.62 17.07
CA GLU A 74 -28.90 -7.71 17.68
C GLU A 74 -29.42 -6.61 16.74
N LYS A 75 -28.74 -6.40 15.61
CA LYS A 75 -29.13 -5.48 14.53
C LYS A 75 -29.65 -6.21 13.27
N ALA A 76 -29.77 -7.53 13.32
CA ALA A 76 -30.33 -8.31 12.22
C ALA A 76 -31.86 -8.14 12.15
N ARG A 77 -32.45 -8.38 10.97
CA ARG A 77 -33.90 -8.55 10.83
C ARG A 77 -34.24 -9.96 11.31
N ARG A 78 -34.93 -10.04 12.44
CA ARG A 78 -35.34 -11.28 13.11
C ARG A 78 -36.77 -11.17 13.59
N ASP A 79 -37.45 -12.29 13.70
CA ASP A 79 -38.79 -12.42 14.27
C ASP A 79 -38.87 -13.67 15.16
N GLU A 80 -40.07 -14.13 15.48
CA GLU A 80 -40.32 -15.32 16.30
C GLU A 80 -39.79 -16.63 15.69
N THR A 81 -39.42 -16.64 14.41
CA THR A 81 -38.84 -17.81 13.74
C THR A 81 -37.31 -17.89 13.88
N THR A 82 -36.65 -16.86 14.42
CA THR A 82 -35.21 -16.91 14.72
C THR A 82 -34.99 -17.49 16.11
N ILE A 83 -34.39 -18.67 16.20
CA ILE A 83 -34.17 -19.36 17.48
C ILE A 83 -32.78 -19.02 18.01
N LEU A 84 -32.70 -18.53 19.26
CA LEU A 84 -31.47 -18.10 19.93
C LEU A 84 -31.28 -18.81 21.28
N GLU A 85 -31.89 -19.98 21.47
CA GLU A 85 -31.94 -20.65 22.77
C GLU A 85 -30.53 -21.09 23.21
N GLY A 86 -30.05 -20.56 24.34
CA GLY A 86 -28.70 -20.84 24.83
C GLY A 86 -27.57 -20.25 24.00
N ALA A 87 -27.86 -19.39 23.01
CA ALA A 87 -26.83 -18.70 22.23
C ALA A 87 -26.01 -17.73 23.09
N LEU A 88 -24.70 -17.66 22.85
CA LEU A 88 -23.81 -16.69 23.49
C LEU A 88 -23.82 -15.38 22.71
N LEU A 89 -24.48 -14.36 23.25
CA LEU A 89 -24.54 -13.02 22.67
C LEU A 89 -23.56 -12.06 23.35
N ASP A 90 -23.21 -10.95 22.69
CA ASP A 90 -22.38 -9.91 23.29
C ASP A 90 -23.03 -9.35 24.55
N HIS A 91 -22.31 -9.44 25.67
CA HIS A 91 -22.76 -9.03 27.02
C HIS A 91 -23.01 -7.51 27.17
N ARG A 92 -22.96 -6.74 26.07
CA ARG A 92 -23.10 -5.28 26.07
C ARG A 92 -24.52 -4.79 25.77
N SER A 93 -25.42 -5.66 25.33
CA SER A 93 -26.77 -5.24 24.89
C SER A 93 -27.88 -5.40 25.93
N HIS A 94 -27.64 -6.14 27.03
CA HIS A 94 -28.60 -6.25 28.14
C HIS A 94 -27.91 -6.17 29.51
N ARG A 95 -27.54 -4.96 29.93
CA ARG A 95 -27.64 -4.65 31.37
C ARG A 95 -29.12 -4.44 31.69
N LEU A 96 -29.84 -5.54 31.91
CA LEU A 96 -30.95 -5.49 32.83
C LEU A 96 -30.37 -5.15 34.22
N ILE A 97 -30.95 -4.11 34.81
CA ILE A 97 -30.50 -3.45 36.03
C ILE A 97 -30.62 -4.45 37.19
N GLY A 98 -29.50 -4.99 37.66
CA GLY A 98 -29.44 -5.71 38.94
C GLY A 98 -29.45 -4.73 40.12
N PRO A 99 -30.29 -4.92 41.16
CA PRO A 99 -30.62 -3.89 42.14
C PRO A 99 -29.56 -3.61 43.24
N ASN A 100 -28.35 -4.17 43.20
CA ASN A 100 -27.42 -4.11 44.35
C ASN A 100 -26.00 -3.56 44.09
N GLY A 101 -25.83 -2.70 43.08
CA GLY A 101 -24.60 -1.94 42.90
C GLY A 101 -24.57 -0.65 43.73
N LYS A 102 -23.90 -0.66 44.89
CA LYS A 102 -23.68 0.54 45.73
C LYS A 102 -22.94 1.66 44.96
N GLY A 103 -23.69 2.64 44.48
CA GLY A 103 -23.50 4.04 44.90
C GLY A 103 -22.44 4.92 44.23
N ARG A 104 -22.33 4.95 42.90
CA ARG A 104 -22.13 6.24 42.22
C ARG A 104 -23.49 6.69 41.71
N ARG A 105 -24.06 7.75 42.31
CA ARG A 105 -25.32 8.34 41.84
C ARG A 105 -25.22 8.50 40.32
N PRO A 106 -26.08 7.84 39.51
CA PRO A 106 -26.15 8.17 38.10
C PRO A 106 -26.46 9.66 38.05
N ARG A 107 -25.54 10.44 37.49
CA ARG A 107 -25.82 11.82 37.15
C ARG A 107 -27.04 11.72 36.23
N ILE A 108 -28.19 12.19 36.71
CA ILE A 108 -29.42 12.23 35.92
C ILE A 108 -28.99 12.90 34.61
N ALA A 109 -28.91 12.11 33.55
CA ALA A 109 -28.54 12.63 32.25
C ALA A 109 -29.69 13.59 31.91
N PRO A 110 -29.42 14.87 31.62
CA PRO A 110 -30.48 15.78 31.20
C PRO A 110 -31.25 15.12 30.05
N GLU A 111 -32.58 15.09 30.17
CA GLU A 111 -33.48 14.29 29.32
C GLU A 111 -33.47 14.72 27.84
N SER A 112 -32.81 15.82 27.49
CA SER A 112 -32.60 16.26 26.12
C SER A 112 -31.15 16.67 25.88
N TYR A 113 -30.50 16.06 24.90
CA TYR A 113 -29.21 16.47 24.37
C TYR A 113 -29.32 16.57 22.86
N THR A 114 -28.73 17.63 22.29
CA THR A 114 -28.66 17.80 20.84
C THR A 114 -27.93 16.62 20.23
N LYS A 115 -28.55 15.97 19.24
CA LYS A 115 -28.00 14.77 18.60
C LYS A 115 -27.28 15.18 17.33
N VAL A 116 -26.09 14.60 17.11
CA VAL A 116 -25.35 14.77 15.85
C VAL A 116 -25.46 13.50 15.03
N ARG A 117 -25.58 13.66 13.70
CA ARG A 117 -25.57 12.55 12.75
C ARG A 117 -24.67 12.87 11.57
N ILE A 118 -24.19 11.81 10.95
CA ILE A 118 -23.45 11.86 9.69
C ILE A 118 -24.46 11.64 8.57
N PRO A 119 -24.48 12.49 7.53
CA PRO A 119 -25.35 12.25 6.40
C PRO A 119 -24.97 10.94 5.72
N ASP A 120 -25.97 10.16 5.32
CA ASP A 120 -25.77 9.03 4.43
C ASP A 120 -25.62 9.59 3.01
N LEU A 121 -24.37 9.60 2.52
CA LEU A 121 -24.01 10.17 1.22
C LEU A 121 -23.65 9.05 0.26
N SER A 122 -24.22 9.12 -0.94
CA SER A 122 -23.82 8.29 -2.07
C SER A 122 -22.36 8.55 -2.49
N SER A 123 -21.76 7.62 -3.22
CA SER A 123 -20.41 7.81 -3.76
C SER A 123 -20.32 9.06 -4.66
N ALA A 124 -21.39 9.37 -5.42
CA ALA A 124 -21.46 10.56 -6.27
C ALA A 124 -21.47 11.86 -5.43
N GLU A 125 -22.26 11.91 -4.36
CA GLU A 125 -22.29 13.07 -3.45
C GLU A 125 -20.96 13.24 -2.73
N LEU A 126 -20.33 12.15 -2.28
CA LEU A 126 -19.02 12.20 -1.63
C LEU A 126 -17.93 12.77 -2.55
N LEU A 127 -17.97 12.46 -3.85
CA LEU A 127 -17.04 13.01 -4.84
C LEU A 127 -17.18 14.51 -5.03
N GLY A 128 -18.42 15.03 -4.95
CA GLY A 128 -18.73 16.46 -5.03
C GLY A 128 -18.54 17.22 -3.72
N ARG A 129 -18.42 16.52 -2.58
CA ARG A 129 -18.39 17.15 -1.26
C ARG A 129 -16.99 17.64 -0.86
N VAL A 130 -16.93 18.88 -0.39
CA VAL A 130 -15.76 19.45 0.28
C VAL A 130 -15.98 19.42 1.79
N PHE A 131 -15.24 18.58 2.50
CA PHE A 131 -15.34 18.46 3.96
C PHE A 131 -14.51 19.49 4.72
N VAL A 132 -13.61 20.22 4.06
CA VAL A 132 -12.80 21.27 4.71
C VAL A 132 -13.34 22.64 4.34
N ILE A 133 -13.96 23.29 5.32
CA ILE A 133 -14.53 24.62 5.20
C ILE A 133 -13.43 25.62 5.55
N ARG A 134 -12.91 26.30 4.52
CA ARG A 134 -11.82 27.28 4.66
C ARG A 134 -12.28 28.58 5.32
N ASP A 135 -13.48 29.01 4.99
CA ASP A 135 -14.13 30.18 5.59
C ASP A 135 -15.46 29.76 6.23
N PRO A 136 -15.45 29.39 7.52
CA PRO A 136 -16.66 28.99 8.22
C PRO A 136 -17.60 30.16 8.54
N LEU A 137 -17.14 31.41 8.47
CA LEU A 137 -17.97 32.60 8.71
C LEU A 137 -18.77 33.00 7.47
N ALA A 138 -18.30 32.65 6.28
CA ALA A 138 -19.04 32.83 5.02
C ALA A 138 -20.19 31.83 4.80
N LEU A 139 -20.43 30.91 5.74
CA LEU A 139 -21.56 29.98 5.65
C LEU A 139 -22.89 30.73 5.77
N GLU A 140 -23.78 30.56 4.81
CA GLU A 140 -25.13 31.13 4.87
C GLU A 140 -25.92 30.58 6.07
N ASN A 141 -26.83 31.39 6.62
CA ASN A 141 -27.69 31.03 7.76
C ASN A 141 -26.92 30.58 9.01
N LEU A 142 -25.76 31.18 9.27
CA LEU A 142 -24.97 30.91 10.47
C LEU A 142 -25.67 31.45 11.72
N VAL A 143 -25.76 30.61 12.75
CA VAL A 143 -26.38 30.91 14.04
C VAL A 143 -25.30 30.84 15.14
N TYR A 144 -25.23 31.91 15.93
CA TYR A 144 -24.25 32.05 17.04
C TYR A 144 -24.79 31.60 18.40
N GLU A 145 -26.07 31.25 18.46
CA GLU A 145 -26.73 30.72 19.65
C GLU A 145 -26.57 29.20 19.74
N PRO A 146 -26.54 28.62 20.97
CA PRO A 146 -26.47 27.18 21.14
C PRO A 146 -27.64 26.47 20.43
N PRO A 147 -27.40 25.32 19.77
CA PRO A 147 -28.49 24.56 19.18
C PRO A 147 -29.43 24.04 20.28
N PRO A 148 -30.77 24.11 20.08
CA PRO A 148 -31.72 23.48 20.98
C PRO A 148 -31.41 22.00 21.28
N THR A 149 -31.74 21.55 22.48
CA THR A 149 -31.36 20.23 23.01
C THR A 149 -32.14 19.07 22.41
N ASP A 150 -33.15 19.34 21.59
CA ASP A 150 -34.03 18.38 20.94
C ASP A 150 -33.78 18.25 19.42
N LEU A 151 -32.83 19.01 18.87
CA LEU A 151 -32.54 19.00 17.44
C LEU A 151 -31.54 17.93 17.00
N TRP A 152 -31.73 17.47 15.76
CA TRP A 152 -30.76 16.71 15.00
C TRP A 152 -29.89 17.63 14.14
N LEU A 153 -28.59 17.55 14.38
CA LEU A 153 -27.57 18.29 13.66
C LEU A 153 -26.88 17.35 12.65
N THR A 154 -26.95 17.71 11.39
CA THR A 154 -26.31 16.95 10.29
C THR A 154 -24.94 17.56 10.01
N TYR A 155 -23.90 16.74 10.03
CA TYR A 155 -22.54 17.18 9.75
C TYR A 155 -22.36 17.67 8.31
N GLU A 156 -21.79 18.87 8.14
CA GLU A 156 -21.54 19.44 6.81
C GLU A 156 -20.05 19.45 6.42
N GLY A 157 -19.15 19.64 7.38
CA GLY A 157 -17.72 19.78 7.16
C GLY A 157 -16.96 20.18 8.44
N ARG A 158 -15.64 20.06 8.42
CA ARG A 158 -14.72 20.56 9.46
C ARG A 158 -14.08 21.87 9.01
N TYR A 159 -13.72 22.72 9.95
CA TYR A 159 -12.89 23.90 9.70
C TYR A 159 -11.59 23.81 10.48
N ASP A 160 -10.53 24.32 9.88
CA ASP A 160 -9.19 24.49 10.47
C ASP A 160 -8.67 25.83 9.93
N VAL A 161 -8.74 26.87 10.76
CA VAL A 161 -8.52 28.27 10.38
C VAL A 161 -7.42 28.89 11.23
N ASP A 162 -6.71 29.85 10.66
CA ASP A 162 -5.59 30.53 11.34
C ASP A 162 -6.08 31.44 12.47
N GLU A 163 -7.19 32.14 12.23
CA GLU A 163 -7.87 33.02 13.18
C GLU A 163 -9.00 32.27 13.90
N ALA A 164 -9.14 32.50 15.21
CA ALA A 164 -10.15 31.80 15.99
C ALA A 164 -11.55 32.31 15.63
N VAL A 165 -12.48 31.39 15.39
CA VAL A 165 -13.89 31.70 15.18
C VAL A 165 -14.70 31.38 16.43
N THR A 166 -15.69 32.23 16.73
CA THR A 166 -16.59 32.02 17.86
C THR A 166 -17.59 30.93 17.52
N CYS A 167 -17.58 29.83 18.29
CA CYS A 167 -18.57 28.78 18.12
C CYS A 167 -19.93 29.15 18.72
N ALA A 168 -20.97 28.38 18.42
CA ALA A 168 -22.34 28.52 18.93
C ALA A 168 -22.45 28.50 20.47
N PHE A 169 -21.39 28.12 21.19
CA PHE A 169 -21.32 28.16 22.65
C PHE A 169 -20.52 29.35 23.20
N GLY A 170 -20.19 30.35 22.36
CA GLY A 170 -19.47 31.57 22.74
C GLY A 170 -17.97 31.40 22.95
N HIS A 171 -17.40 30.22 22.68
CA HIS A 171 -15.97 29.96 22.84
C HIS A 171 -15.19 30.15 21.52
N PRO A 172 -13.99 30.73 21.55
CA PRO A 172 -13.13 30.87 20.36
C PRO A 172 -12.42 29.55 20.02
N HIS A 173 -12.46 29.14 18.75
CA HIS A 173 -11.77 27.94 18.27
C HIS A 173 -11.14 28.13 16.90
N LYS A 174 -9.94 27.58 16.72
CA LYS A 174 -9.30 27.44 15.40
C LYS A 174 -9.76 26.19 14.64
N LYS A 175 -10.26 25.18 15.36
CA LYS A 175 -10.67 23.88 14.81
C LYS A 175 -12.03 23.47 15.32
N GLY A 176 -12.88 23.01 14.42
CA GLY A 176 -14.22 22.55 14.76
C GLY A 176 -15.00 22.02 13.57
N TYR A 177 -16.31 22.00 13.72
CA TYR A 177 -17.24 21.38 12.81
C TYR A 177 -18.38 22.33 12.50
N ALA A 178 -18.86 22.29 11.26
CA ALA A 178 -20.11 22.91 10.86
C ALA A 178 -21.20 21.84 10.84
N PHE A 179 -22.32 22.17 11.46
CA PHE A 179 -23.53 21.36 11.48
C PHE A 179 -24.69 22.13 10.88
N ARG A 180 -25.62 21.43 10.23
CA ARG A 180 -26.87 21.99 9.70
C ARG A 180 -28.07 21.29 10.34
N ASP A 181 -29.04 22.07 10.81
CA ASP A 181 -30.32 21.53 11.27
C ASP A 181 -31.32 21.31 10.11
N GLU A 182 -32.52 20.82 10.44
CA GLU A 182 -33.56 20.56 9.44
C GLU A 182 -34.15 21.83 8.81
N ARG A 183 -33.96 22.99 9.44
CA ARG A 183 -34.39 24.31 8.94
C ARG A 183 -33.32 24.99 8.09
N GLY A 184 -32.18 24.34 7.85
CA GLY A 184 -31.08 24.90 7.09
C GLY A 184 -30.20 25.88 7.86
N ARG A 185 -30.39 26.02 9.18
CA ARG A 185 -29.53 26.85 10.04
C ARG A 185 -28.22 26.13 10.30
N ARG A 186 -27.11 26.88 10.31
CA ARG A 186 -25.77 26.35 10.47
C ARG A 186 -25.16 26.75 11.79
N TYR A 187 -24.45 25.81 12.40
CA TYR A 187 -23.82 25.97 13.71
C TYR A 187 -22.35 25.62 13.60
N LEU A 188 -21.48 26.55 14.01
CA LEU A 188 -20.07 26.26 14.22
C LEU A 188 -19.89 25.71 15.63
N VAL A 189 -19.27 24.55 15.76
CA VAL A 189 -19.00 23.92 17.05
C VAL A 189 -17.53 23.56 17.12
N GLY A 190 -16.81 24.18 18.07
CA GLY A 190 -15.40 23.86 18.31
C GLY A 190 -15.21 22.41 18.71
N ASN A 191 -14.05 21.83 18.34
CA ASN A 191 -13.79 20.40 18.60
C ASN A 191 -13.90 20.02 20.09
N SER A 192 -13.36 20.85 20.98
CA SER A 192 -13.48 20.64 22.44
C SER A 192 -14.90 20.93 22.97
N CYS A 193 -15.62 21.87 22.36
CA CYS A 193 -17.01 22.18 22.73
C CYS A 193 -17.97 21.05 22.36
N GLY A 194 -17.81 20.42 21.19
CA GLY A 194 -18.65 19.30 20.78
C GLY A 194 -18.59 18.14 21.79
N ALA A 195 -17.40 17.79 22.27
CA ALA A 195 -17.22 16.76 23.29
C ALA A 195 -17.88 17.10 24.64
N LYS A 196 -17.93 18.39 24.99
CA LYS A 196 -18.51 18.88 26.26
C LYS A 196 -20.04 19.02 26.18
N HIS A 197 -20.57 19.50 25.06
CA HIS A 197 -21.95 19.96 24.94
C HIS A 197 -22.86 19.02 24.13
N LEU A 198 -22.33 18.26 23.16
CA LEU A 198 -23.15 17.43 22.25
C LEU A 198 -23.18 15.93 22.66
N GLY A 199 -23.02 15.65 23.95
CA GLY A 199 -23.19 14.33 24.56
C GLY A 199 -21.90 13.55 24.82
N MET A 200 -21.71 13.14 26.07
CA MET A 200 -20.49 12.48 26.58
C MET A 200 -20.21 11.06 26.02
N GLY A 201 -21.10 10.50 25.19
CA GLY A 201 -20.96 9.16 24.59
C GLY A 201 -20.99 9.13 23.05
N SER A 202 -21.86 9.95 22.45
CA SER A 202 -22.06 10.05 20.99
C SER A 202 -20.88 10.72 20.28
N TRP A 203 -20.18 11.68 20.91
CA TRP A 203 -19.14 12.46 20.24
C TRP A 203 -17.98 11.62 19.70
N LYS A 204 -17.54 10.60 20.45
CA LYS A 204 -16.46 9.71 19.98
C LYS A 204 -16.91 8.83 18.81
N ALA A 205 -18.15 8.36 18.84
CA ALA A 205 -18.72 7.57 17.74
C ALA A 205 -18.87 8.44 16.49
N PHE A 206 -19.44 9.64 16.64
CA PHE A 206 -19.53 10.65 15.60
C PHE A 206 -18.15 10.97 15.00
N ALA A 207 -17.15 11.28 15.83
CA ALA A 207 -15.81 11.61 15.34
C ALA A 207 -15.21 10.47 14.50
N LYS A 208 -15.41 9.21 14.92
CA LYS A 208 -14.96 8.02 14.20
C LYS A 208 -15.72 7.83 12.89
N GLU A 209 -17.04 7.93 12.88
CA GLU A 209 -17.84 7.80 11.67
C GLU A 209 -17.49 8.90 10.66
N ARG A 210 -17.20 10.12 11.13
CA ARG A 210 -16.80 11.25 10.31
C ARG A 210 -15.46 10.98 9.65
N GLU A 211 -14.50 10.48 10.41
CA GLU A 211 -13.20 10.06 9.85
C GLU A 211 -13.38 9.03 8.75
N LEU A 212 -14.26 8.03 8.96
CA LEU A 212 -14.54 7.03 7.93
C LEU A 212 -15.21 7.63 6.68
N LEU A 213 -16.12 8.60 6.83
CA LEU A 213 -16.75 9.30 5.72
C LEU A 213 -15.75 10.14 4.91
N GLU A 214 -14.93 10.94 5.60
CA GLU A 214 -13.89 11.77 4.99
C GLU A 214 -12.83 10.92 4.28
N GLU A 215 -12.42 9.82 4.93
CA GLU A 215 -11.49 8.83 4.37
C GLU A 215 -12.08 8.18 3.12
N ARG A 216 -13.35 7.75 3.16
CA ARG A 216 -14.06 7.19 1.98
C ARG A 216 -14.10 8.19 0.82
N ALA A 217 -14.45 9.45 1.08
CA ALA A 217 -14.45 10.50 0.06
C ALA A 217 -13.05 10.76 -0.51
N SER A 218 -12.01 10.69 0.33
CA SER A 218 -10.61 10.80 -0.10
C SER A 218 -10.22 9.67 -1.06
N TYR A 219 -10.57 8.43 -0.73
CA TYR A 219 -10.33 7.29 -1.61
C TYR A 219 -11.11 7.39 -2.93
N LEU A 220 -12.39 7.77 -2.89
CA LEU A 220 -13.20 7.94 -4.09
C LEU A 220 -12.60 8.97 -5.04
N ARG A 221 -12.20 10.14 -4.52
CA ARG A 221 -11.53 11.17 -5.34
C ARG A 221 -10.21 10.66 -5.92
N THR A 222 -9.43 9.94 -5.11
CA THR A 222 -8.18 9.31 -5.57
C THR A 222 -8.44 8.34 -6.71
N LEU A 223 -9.46 7.49 -6.62
CA LEU A 223 -9.80 6.54 -7.67
C LEU A 223 -10.33 7.22 -8.93
N ARG A 224 -11.16 8.26 -8.79
CA ARG A 224 -11.61 9.07 -9.93
C ARG A 224 -10.43 9.70 -10.65
N ASP A 225 -9.54 10.36 -9.91
CA ASP A 225 -8.41 11.06 -10.52
C ASP A 225 -7.42 10.06 -11.17
N LEU A 226 -7.28 8.84 -10.62
CA LEU A 226 -6.55 7.72 -11.25
C LEU A 226 -7.27 7.19 -12.49
N HIS A 227 -8.59 7.05 -12.46
CA HIS A 227 -9.41 6.64 -13.60
C HIS A 227 -9.25 7.64 -14.75
N ASP A 228 -9.42 8.93 -14.48
CA ASP A 228 -9.24 9.98 -15.47
C ASP A 228 -7.82 9.98 -16.06
N MET A 229 -6.81 9.78 -15.20
CA MET A 229 -5.41 9.70 -15.64
C MET A 229 -5.17 8.49 -16.53
N PHE A 230 -5.64 7.30 -16.15
CA PHE A 230 -5.50 6.10 -16.96
C PHE A 230 -6.29 6.20 -18.26
N ALA A 231 -7.50 6.74 -18.24
CA ALA A 231 -8.32 6.94 -19.43
C ALA A 231 -7.59 7.82 -20.45
N ARG A 232 -7.00 8.95 -20.02
CA ARG A 232 -6.23 9.84 -20.90
C ARG A 232 -4.95 9.22 -21.46
N ASN A 233 -4.33 8.28 -20.74
CA ASN A 233 -3.04 7.70 -21.10
C ASN A 233 -3.12 6.26 -21.62
N ARG A 234 -4.33 5.68 -21.70
CA ARG A 234 -4.54 4.26 -22.02
C ARG A 234 -3.90 3.86 -23.34
N ASP A 235 -4.19 4.61 -24.41
CA ASP A 235 -3.67 4.29 -25.75
C ASP A 235 -2.15 4.51 -25.82
N TRP A 236 -1.64 5.54 -25.13
CA TRP A 236 -0.20 5.76 -25.03
C TRP A 236 0.52 4.60 -24.31
N ILE A 237 -0.05 4.05 -23.24
CA ILE A 237 0.51 2.87 -22.55
C ILE A 237 0.52 1.65 -23.48
N ALA A 238 -0.54 1.45 -24.27
CA ALA A 238 -0.63 0.38 -25.24
C ALA A 238 0.41 0.53 -26.37
N ASP A 239 0.53 1.73 -26.92
CA ASP A 239 1.49 2.06 -27.97
C ASP A 239 2.93 1.96 -27.47
N PHE A 240 3.18 2.30 -26.20
CA PHE A 240 4.51 2.20 -25.61
C PHE A 240 5.05 0.76 -25.65
N GLY A 241 4.20 -0.26 -25.45
CA GLY A 241 4.58 -1.66 -25.59
C GLY A 241 5.06 -2.04 -27.00
N ASN A 242 4.67 -1.27 -28.01
CA ASN A 242 5.05 -1.44 -29.41
C ASN A 242 6.21 -0.53 -29.83
N ASP A 243 6.75 0.30 -28.94
CA ASP A 243 7.87 1.18 -29.28
C ASP A 243 9.11 0.32 -29.66
N PRO A 244 9.81 0.66 -30.77
CA PRO A 244 11.01 -0.06 -31.19
C PRO A 244 12.10 -0.16 -30.10
N ALA A 245 12.19 0.81 -29.18
CA ALA A 245 13.16 0.78 -28.09
C ALA A 245 12.83 -0.27 -27.02
N VAL A 246 11.56 -0.58 -26.78
CA VAL A 246 11.14 -1.68 -25.89
C VAL A 246 11.57 -3.02 -26.49
N SER A 247 11.36 -3.17 -27.80
CA SER A 247 11.77 -4.35 -28.57
C SER A 247 13.29 -4.55 -28.51
N ALA A 248 14.04 -3.47 -28.75
CA ALA A 248 15.51 -3.49 -28.67
C ALA A 248 16.01 -3.79 -27.24
N PHE A 249 15.32 -3.30 -26.20
CA PHE A 249 15.63 -3.64 -24.81
C PHE A 249 15.45 -5.13 -24.53
N ASP A 250 14.31 -5.69 -24.92
CA ASP A 250 14.00 -7.10 -24.70
C ASP A 250 14.98 -8.03 -25.46
N GLU A 251 15.33 -7.68 -26.70
CA GLU A 251 16.33 -8.39 -27.48
C GLU A 251 17.73 -8.31 -26.83
N ALA A 252 18.20 -7.10 -26.48
CA ALA A 252 19.49 -6.92 -25.83
C ALA A 252 19.57 -7.71 -24.52
N ARG A 253 18.50 -7.71 -23.73
CA ARG A 253 18.42 -8.47 -22.48
C ARG A 253 18.44 -9.98 -22.71
N ALA A 254 17.64 -10.49 -23.65
CA ALA A 254 17.59 -11.91 -23.98
C ALA A 254 18.96 -12.41 -24.49
N VAL A 255 19.62 -11.64 -25.36
CA VAL A 255 20.95 -11.94 -25.87
C VAL A 255 21.99 -11.99 -24.75
N ASN A 256 22.01 -11.00 -23.86
CA ASN A 256 22.96 -10.97 -22.74
C ASN A 256 22.73 -12.14 -21.77
N GLN A 257 21.48 -12.42 -21.41
CA GLN A 257 21.15 -13.50 -20.48
C GLN A 257 21.45 -14.89 -21.05
N GLY A 258 21.21 -15.09 -22.35
CA GLY A 258 21.42 -16.38 -22.99
C GLY A 258 22.88 -16.66 -23.36
N ARG A 259 23.62 -15.65 -23.83
CA ARG A 259 25.00 -15.83 -24.34
C ARG A 259 26.08 -15.54 -23.30
N HIS A 260 25.83 -14.67 -22.34
CA HIS A 260 26.84 -14.18 -21.38
C HIS A 260 26.31 -14.23 -19.93
N PRO A 261 26.01 -15.43 -19.40
CA PRO A 261 25.37 -15.57 -18.09
C PRO A 261 26.27 -15.11 -16.94
N THR A 262 27.59 -15.34 -17.01
CA THR A 262 28.53 -14.92 -15.94
C THR A 262 28.67 -13.41 -15.91
N LEU A 263 28.87 -12.78 -17.06
CA LEU A 263 28.86 -11.31 -17.20
C LEU A 263 27.56 -10.71 -16.67
N THR A 264 26.41 -11.27 -17.07
CA THR A 264 25.10 -10.82 -16.62
C THR A 264 24.97 -10.93 -15.10
N GLN A 265 25.40 -12.04 -14.51
CA GLN A 265 25.36 -12.24 -13.07
C GLN A 265 26.27 -11.25 -12.33
N ALA A 266 27.47 -10.98 -12.85
CA ALA A 266 28.39 -9.99 -12.28
C ALA A 266 27.79 -8.57 -12.30
N VAL A 267 27.18 -8.16 -13.41
CA VAL A 267 26.49 -6.86 -13.50
C VAL A 267 25.28 -6.80 -12.56
N ARG A 268 24.53 -7.89 -12.38
CA ARG A 268 23.43 -7.96 -11.41
C ARG A 268 23.93 -7.74 -9.98
N SER A 269 25.02 -8.39 -9.60
CA SER A 269 25.65 -8.18 -8.29
C SER A 269 26.09 -6.73 -8.10
N ALA A 270 26.69 -6.11 -9.12
CA ALA A 270 27.02 -4.69 -9.09
C ALA A 270 25.77 -3.79 -8.99
N SER A 271 24.67 -4.16 -9.64
CA SER A 271 23.41 -3.41 -9.63
C SER A 271 22.78 -3.33 -8.25
N ALA A 272 22.86 -4.42 -7.47
CA ALA A 272 22.44 -4.42 -6.06
C ALA A 272 23.24 -3.41 -5.21
N ASN A 273 24.48 -3.11 -5.60
CA ASN A 273 25.36 -2.13 -4.97
C ASN A 273 25.30 -0.75 -5.65
N GLY A 274 24.13 -0.37 -6.16
CA GLY A 274 23.94 0.92 -6.82
C GLY A 274 24.65 1.05 -8.17
N GLY A 275 25.04 -0.07 -8.79
CA GLY A 275 25.74 -0.10 -10.07
C GLY A 275 27.25 0.09 -9.96
N ARG A 276 27.82 0.07 -8.76
CA ARG A 276 29.27 0.19 -8.58
C ARG A 276 29.97 -1.04 -9.11
N LEU A 277 30.83 -0.82 -10.10
CA LEU A 277 31.71 -1.81 -10.68
C LEU A 277 33.02 -1.84 -9.90
N SER A 278 33.56 -3.03 -9.72
CA SER A 278 34.84 -3.20 -9.06
C SER A 278 35.72 -4.20 -9.79
N ILE A 279 37.01 -4.01 -9.63
CA ILE A 279 38.07 -4.82 -10.24
C ILE A 279 38.94 -5.36 -9.13
N ILE A 280 39.40 -6.60 -9.27
CA ILE A 280 40.37 -7.19 -8.36
C ILE A 280 41.75 -6.89 -8.93
N VAL A 281 42.52 -6.06 -8.23
CA VAL A 281 43.89 -5.74 -8.60
C VAL A 281 44.84 -6.44 -7.65
N GLU A 282 45.87 -7.09 -8.20
CA GLU A 282 46.98 -7.59 -7.41
C GLU A 282 47.89 -6.42 -7.06
N GLU A 283 47.86 -6.02 -5.80
CA GLU A 283 48.75 -5.01 -5.26
C GLU A 283 49.85 -5.69 -4.46
N ARG A 284 51.07 -5.16 -4.55
CA ARG A 284 52.18 -5.62 -3.72
C ARG A 284 51.85 -5.40 -2.24
N ASP A 285 51.89 -6.47 -1.45
CA ASP A 285 51.63 -6.46 -0.01
C ASP A 285 52.93 -6.23 0.75
N PHE A 286 53.35 -4.96 0.80
CA PHE A 286 54.55 -4.56 1.53
C PHE A 286 54.54 -4.98 3.00
N ALA A 287 53.36 -5.00 3.64
CA ALA A 287 53.23 -5.41 5.03
C ALA A 287 53.43 -6.93 5.20
N ALA A 288 52.99 -7.75 4.24
CA ALA A 288 53.29 -9.18 4.23
C ALA A 288 54.77 -9.44 3.95
N GLU A 289 55.38 -8.70 3.02
CA GLU A 289 56.82 -8.80 2.75
C GLU A 289 57.67 -8.46 3.96
N GLU A 290 57.32 -7.39 4.68
CA GLU A 290 58.01 -6.98 5.91
C GLU A 290 57.89 -8.07 6.99
N ARG A 291 56.69 -8.62 7.21
CA ARG A 291 56.49 -9.75 8.13
C ARG A 291 57.29 -11.00 7.74
N LEU A 292 57.46 -11.26 6.44
CA LEU A 292 58.28 -12.38 5.96
C LEU A 292 59.76 -12.11 6.23
N ARG A 293 60.24 -10.90 5.94
CA ARG A 293 61.62 -10.47 6.22
C ARG A 293 61.94 -10.58 7.71
N GLU A 294 61.07 -10.10 8.57
CA GLU A 294 61.24 -10.20 10.03
C GLU A 294 61.30 -11.66 10.49
N ARG A 295 60.43 -12.54 9.96
CA ARG A 295 60.38 -13.95 10.33
C ARG A 295 61.67 -14.68 9.95
N GLU A 296 62.15 -14.48 8.74
CA GLU A 296 63.37 -15.13 8.25
C GLU A 296 64.63 -14.49 8.85
N ALA A 297 64.64 -13.19 9.15
CA ALA A 297 65.70 -12.55 9.93
C ALA A 297 65.81 -13.15 11.33
N ARG A 298 64.68 -13.38 12.01
CA ARG A 298 64.65 -14.07 13.30
C ARG A 298 65.17 -15.50 13.18
N LYS A 299 64.75 -16.24 12.16
CA LYS A 299 65.23 -17.61 11.90
C LYS A 299 66.73 -17.67 11.59
N ALA A 300 67.24 -16.71 10.83
CA ALA A 300 68.67 -16.56 10.56
C ALA A 300 69.47 -16.33 11.85
N ALA A 301 68.98 -15.44 12.73
CA ALA A 301 69.58 -15.21 14.04
C ALA A 301 69.56 -16.46 14.94
N GLU A 302 68.49 -17.26 14.90
CA GLU A 302 68.36 -18.50 15.67
C GLU A 302 69.24 -19.64 15.15
N THR A 303 69.43 -19.73 13.82
CA THR A 303 70.13 -20.86 13.18
C THR A 303 71.59 -20.58 12.83
N GLY A 304 72.02 -19.32 12.85
CA GLY A 304 73.35 -18.89 12.39
C GLY A 304 73.53 -18.92 10.87
N LEU A 305 72.48 -19.24 10.11
CA LEU A 305 72.49 -19.18 8.64
C LEU A 305 72.20 -17.75 8.17
N PRO A 306 72.83 -17.27 7.08
CA PRO A 306 72.55 -15.95 6.54
C PRO A 306 71.11 -15.85 6.01
N ALA A 307 70.46 -14.71 6.25
CA ALA A 307 69.14 -14.43 5.69
C ALA A 307 69.20 -14.36 4.15
N PRO A 308 68.14 -14.77 3.44
CA PRO A 308 68.10 -14.67 1.98
C PRO A 308 68.26 -13.22 1.52
N THR A 309 69.05 -13.01 0.48
CA THR A 309 69.31 -11.69 -0.11
C THR A 309 68.23 -11.27 -1.10
N THR A 310 67.42 -12.22 -1.58
CA THR A 310 66.29 -11.99 -2.48
C THR A 310 65.01 -12.50 -1.84
N TRP A 311 63.94 -11.70 -1.93
CA TRP A 311 62.65 -11.99 -1.33
C TRP A 311 61.60 -12.11 -2.44
N PRO A 312 60.71 -13.10 -2.38
CA PRO A 312 59.59 -13.15 -3.29
C PRO A 312 58.71 -11.92 -3.07
N GLU A 313 58.27 -11.29 -4.16
CA GLU A 313 57.24 -10.25 -4.07
C GLU A 313 55.92 -10.90 -3.67
N LEU A 314 55.36 -10.45 -2.56
CA LEU A 314 54.06 -10.93 -2.11
C LEU A 314 53.00 -9.96 -2.62
N THR A 315 51.96 -10.49 -3.26
CA THR A 315 50.81 -9.71 -3.70
C THR A 315 49.59 -10.06 -2.87
N ARG A 316 48.69 -9.10 -2.72
CA ARG A 316 47.34 -9.29 -2.18
C ARG A 316 46.32 -8.80 -3.19
N GLN A 317 45.16 -9.44 -3.20
CA GLN A 317 44.04 -9.02 -4.01
C GLN A 317 43.29 -7.88 -3.31
N VAL A 318 43.20 -6.73 -3.97
CA VAL A 318 42.46 -5.56 -3.47
C VAL A 318 41.34 -5.23 -4.45
N LEU A 319 40.15 -5.00 -3.90
CA LEU A 319 39.01 -4.55 -4.67
C LEU A 319 39.14 -3.03 -4.91
N ARG A 320 39.29 -2.60 -6.16
CA ARG A 320 39.26 -1.18 -6.54
C ARG A 320 37.94 -0.80 -7.19
N ASP A 321 37.44 0.40 -6.90
CA ASP A 321 36.25 0.95 -7.55
C ASP A 321 36.60 1.31 -9.01
N ALA A 322 35.89 0.73 -9.95
CA ALA A 322 36.05 1.01 -11.38
C ALA A 322 35.12 2.15 -11.84
N GLY A 323 34.02 2.41 -11.13
CA GLY A 323 33.03 3.42 -11.47
C GLY A 323 31.58 2.93 -11.28
N VAL A 324 30.61 3.73 -11.74
CA VAL A 324 29.19 3.42 -11.63
C VAL A 324 28.60 3.14 -13.02
N LEU A 325 28.14 1.91 -13.24
CA LEU A 325 27.46 1.50 -14.46
C LEU A 325 26.04 2.07 -14.51
N ARG A 326 25.74 2.81 -15.58
CA ARG A 326 24.39 3.19 -16.01
C ARG A 326 23.86 2.16 -17.01
N GLY A 327 22.54 2.09 -17.18
CA GLY A 327 21.95 1.13 -18.11
C GLY A 327 21.93 -0.31 -17.63
N ARG A 328 22.03 -0.50 -16.32
CA ARG A 328 22.13 -1.81 -15.69
C ARG A 328 20.85 -2.65 -15.83
N SER A 329 19.71 -2.02 -16.08
CA SER A 329 18.43 -2.70 -16.32
C SER A 329 18.49 -3.72 -17.47
N VAL A 330 19.35 -3.51 -18.46
CA VAL A 330 19.59 -4.44 -19.59
C VAL A 330 20.10 -5.80 -19.10
N PHE A 331 20.78 -5.84 -17.95
CA PHE A 331 21.34 -7.06 -17.34
C PHE A 331 20.47 -7.59 -16.19
N ALA A 332 19.48 -6.82 -15.72
CA ALA A 332 18.66 -7.20 -14.57
C ALA A 332 17.88 -8.50 -14.83
N ALA A 333 17.56 -9.24 -13.77
CA ALA A 333 16.60 -10.35 -13.82
C ALA A 333 15.16 -9.81 -13.87
N GLY A 334 14.27 -10.51 -14.57
CA GLY A 334 12.87 -10.10 -14.70
C GLY A 334 12.28 -10.35 -16.09
N PRO A 335 10.95 -10.21 -16.22
CA PRO A 335 10.26 -10.47 -17.47
C PRO A 335 10.66 -9.45 -18.54
N PRO A 336 10.54 -9.79 -19.84
CA PRO A 336 10.64 -8.82 -20.91
C PRO A 336 9.59 -7.70 -20.71
N LEU A 337 9.91 -6.48 -21.13
CA LEU A 337 9.08 -5.29 -20.97
C LEU A 337 7.82 -5.37 -21.81
N ARG A 338 7.86 -5.95 -23.02
CA ARG A 338 6.66 -6.02 -23.88
C ARG A 338 5.51 -6.83 -23.26
N PRO A 339 5.70 -8.09 -22.78
CA PRO A 339 4.67 -8.83 -22.06
C PRO A 339 4.18 -8.11 -20.80
N GLU A 340 5.08 -7.46 -20.07
CA GLU A 340 4.78 -6.68 -18.87
C GLU A 340 3.86 -5.50 -19.21
N LEU A 341 4.20 -4.69 -20.22
CA LEU A 341 3.38 -3.58 -20.69
C LEU A 341 2.02 -4.05 -21.21
N ALA A 342 1.96 -5.18 -21.93
CA ALA A 342 0.69 -5.76 -22.35
C ALA A 342 -0.18 -6.19 -21.15
N GLN A 343 0.41 -6.74 -20.09
CA GLN A 343 -0.31 -7.05 -18.85
C GLN A 343 -0.80 -5.77 -18.15
N LEU A 344 0.03 -4.74 -18.14
CA LEU A 344 -0.32 -3.43 -17.60
C LEU A 344 -1.51 -2.84 -18.36
N THR A 345 -1.50 -2.81 -19.69
CA THR A 345 -2.64 -2.34 -20.50
C THR A 345 -3.93 -3.10 -20.18
N ARG A 346 -3.88 -4.44 -20.07
CA ARG A 346 -5.06 -5.23 -19.66
C ARG A 346 -5.55 -4.88 -18.26
N SER A 347 -4.64 -4.57 -17.34
CA SER A 347 -4.98 -4.17 -15.98
C SER A 347 -5.63 -2.77 -15.96
N VAL A 348 -5.18 -1.85 -16.80
CA VAL A 348 -5.82 -0.55 -17.02
C VAL A 348 -7.22 -0.73 -17.59
N ASP A 349 -7.38 -1.54 -18.64
CA ASP A 349 -8.69 -1.79 -19.24
C ASP A 349 -9.67 -2.40 -18.23
N ALA A 350 -9.20 -3.31 -17.36
CA ALA A 350 -10.01 -3.87 -16.29
C ALA A 350 -10.37 -2.83 -15.22
N PHE A 351 -9.42 -1.96 -14.83
CA PHE A 351 -9.67 -0.88 -13.88
C PHE A 351 -10.66 0.15 -14.41
N LEU A 352 -10.53 0.55 -15.69
CA LEU A 352 -11.42 1.52 -16.32
C LEU A 352 -12.85 0.99 -16.50
N LYS A 353 -13.01 -0.34 -16.60
CA LYS A 353 -14.31 -1.02 -16.68
C LYS A 353 -14.93 -1.36 -15.32
N SER A 354 -14.16 -1.28 -14.23
CA SER A 354 -14.69 -1.65 -12.91
C SER A 354 -15.74 -0.63 -12.44
N ASP A 355 -16.86 -1.13 -11.94
CA ASP A 355 -17.89 -0.29 -11.34
C ASP A 355 -17.40 0.46 -10.10
N ILE A 356 -18.09 1.54 -9.77
CA ILE A 356 -17.77 2.37 -8.60
C ILE A 356 -17.93 1.54 -7.33
N LEU A 357 -16.79 1.24 -6.70
CA LEU A 357 -16.69 0.41 -5.51
C LEU A 357 -17.46 1.03 -4.33
N THR A 358 -18.26 0.21 -3.65
CA THR A 358 -19.12 0.65 -2.56
C THR A 358 -18.47 0.47 -1.19
N THR A 359 -17.60 -0.54 -1.01
CA THR A 359 -17.02 -0.88 0.28
C THR A 359 -15.64 -0.26 0.51
N LYS A 360 -15.32 0.06 1.78
CA LYS A 360 -13.98 0.55 2.16
C LYS A 360 -12.87 -0.43 1.78
N ARG A 361 -13.10 -1.73 1.94
CA ARG A 361 -12.09 -2.76 1.64
C ARG A 361 -11.71 -2.73 0.17
N ASP A 362 -12.69 -2.61 -0.71
CA ASP A 362 -12.47 -2.59 -2.16
C ASP A 362 -11.79 -1.29 -2.58
N LEU A 363 -12.19 -0.15 -2.02
CA LEU A 363 -11.52 1.14 -2.27
C LEU A 363 -10.02 1.09 -1.92
N VAL A 364 -9.68 0.48 -0.78
CA VAL A 364 -8.28 0.32 -0.34
C VAL A 364 -7.53 -0.67 -1.23
N ALA A 365 -8.13 -1.81 -1.56
CA ALA A 365 -7.51 -2.81 -2.42
C ALA A 365 -7.23 -2.24 -3.82
N THR A 366 -8.22 -1.56 -4.41
CA THR A 366 -8.13 -0.99 -5.75
C THR A 366 -7.14 0.17 -5.81
N SER A 367 -7.09 1.04 -4.79
CA SER A 367 -6.06 2.08 -4.72
C SER A 367 -4.64 1.51 -4.57
N ARG A 368 -4.47 0.42 -3.81
CA ARG A 368 -3.20 -0.29 -3.72
C ARG A 368 -2.78 -0.89 -5.07
N ASN A 369 -3.71 -1.55 -5.75
CA ASN A 369 -3.47 -2.14 -7.07
C ASN A 369 -3.09 -1.06 -8.10
N ALA A 370 -3.77 0.08 -8.10
CA ALA A 370 -3.43 1.21 -8.96
C ALA A 370 -2.04 1.79 -8.65
N ARG A 371 -1.64 1.88 -7.36
CA ARG A 371 -0.26 2.29 -7.00
C ARG A 371 0.78 1.30 -7.52
N THR A 372 0.55 0.00 -7.33
CA THR A 372 1.42 -1.05 -7.87
C THR A 372 1.51 -0.95 -9.39
N PHE A 373 0.39 -0.69 -10.06
CA PHE A 373 0.38 -0.45 -11.51
C PHE A 373 1.31 0.69 -11.89
N VAL A 374 1.17 1.87 -11.28
CA VAL A 374 1.98 3.01 -11.71
C VAL A 374 3.46 2.80 -11.39
N SER A 375 3.77 2.16 -10.28
CA SER A 375 5.16 1.79 -9.96
C SER A 375 5.76 0.84 -11.00
N ARG A 376 4.99 -0.12 -11.53
CA ARG A 376 5.43 -1.04 -12.58
C ARG A 376 5.60 -0.34 -13.92
N LEU A 377 4.66 0.54 -14.28
CA LEU A 377 4.77 1.38 -15.48
C LEU A 377 6.01 2.27 -15.43
N GLN A 378 6.26 2.92 -14.28
CA GLN A 378 7.46 3.72 -14.06
C GLN A 378 8.73 2.89 -14.24
N ALA A 379 8.79 1.70 -13.63
CA ALA A 379 9.95 0.81 -13.77
C ALA A 379 10.21 0.39 -15.23
N ALA A 380 9.16 0.14 -16.01
CA ALA A 380 9.29 -0.18 -17.44
C ALA A 380 9.83 1.02 -18.25
N ILE A 381 9.36 2.22 -17.94
CA ILE A 381 9.86 3.44 -18.56
C ILE A 381 11.32 3.69 -18.18
N ASP A 382 11.65 3.61 -16.90
CA ASP A 382 13.00 3.79 -16.39
C ASP A 382 13.95 2.76 -17.02
N ALA A 383 13.55 1.50 -17.16
CA ALA A 383 14.36 0.48 -17.83
C ALA A 383 14.62 0.83 -19.31
N THR A 384 13.62 1.36 -20.02
CA THR A 384 13.76 1.77 -21.42
C THR A 384 14.67 2.99 -21.57
N LEU A 385 14.62 3.94 -20.64
CA LEU A 385 15.50 5.12 -20.62
C LEU A 385 16.92 4.74 -20.19
N ASP A 386 17.07 3.93 -19.16
CA ASP A 386 18.34 3.43 -18.63
C ASP A 386 19.11 2.67 -19.73
N HIS A 387 18.41 1.87 -20.56
CA HIS A 387 18.99 1.23 -21.75
C HIS A 387 19.80 2.19 -22.63
N ARG A 388 19.31 3.42 -22.85
CA ARG A 388 20.03 4.41 -23.66
C ARG A 388 21.28 4.91 -22.97
N SER A 389 21.22 5.11 -21.65
CA SER A 389 22.36 5.51 -20.85
C SER A 389 23.47 4.45 -20.80
N PHE A 390 23.15 3.17 -21.06
CA PHE A 390 24.18 2.15 -21.27
C PHE A 390 25.13 2.54 -22.41
N PHE A 391 24.57 3.03 -23.53
CA PHE A 391 25.28 3.35 -24.77
C PHE A 391 25.81 4.79 -24.84
N GLU A 392 25.94 5.46 -23.70
CA GLU A 392 26.75 6.67 -23.57
C GLU A 392 28.24 6.29 -23.71
N PRO A 393 29.06 7.00 -24.50
CA PRO A 393 30.46 6.62 -24.76
C PRO A 393 31.26 6.32 -23.49
N ALA A 394 31.20 7.21 -22.50
CA ALA A 394 31.90 7.03 -21.23
C ALA A 394 31.45 5.79 -20.44
N ASN A 395 30.17 5.41 -20.54
CA ASN A 395 29.63 4.24 -19.85
C ASN A 395 30.02 2.93 -20.56
N MET A 396 30.06 2.93 -21.89
CA MET A 396 30.58 1.79 -22.66
C MET A 396 32.07 1.58 -22.42
N ASP A 397 32.87 2.65 -22.38
CA ASP A 397 34.30 2.59 -22.08
C ASP A 397 34.55 2.00 -20.69
N LEU A 398 33.79 2.48 -19.70
CA LEU A 398 33.79 1.95 -18.33
C LEU A 398 33.45 0.46 -18.32
N PHE A 399 32.33 0.07 -18.95
CA PHE A 399 31.86 -1.32 -18.99
C PHE A 399 32.88 -2.25 -19.65
N THR A 400 33.42 -1.86 -20.80
CA THR A 400 34.39 -2.64 -21.58
C THR A 400 35.67 -2.87 -20.77
N ARG A 401 36.24 -1.80 -20.18
CA ARG A 401 37.44 -1.90 -19.34
C ARG A 401 37.21 -2.82 -18.13
N TRP A 402 36.10 -2.61 -17.42
CA TRP A 402 35.74 -3.46 -16.28
C TRP A 402 35.56 -4.92 -16.67
N ALA A 403 34.91 -5.20 -17.81
CA ALA A 403 34.66 -6.55 -18.26
C ALA A 403 35.95 -7.26 -18.73
N GLU A 404 36.86 -6.54 -19.39
CA GLU A 404 38.17 -7.05 -19.80
C GLU A 404 39.06 -7.38 -18.60
N GLU A 405 39.12 -6.49 -17.61
CA GLU A 405 39.93 -6.68 -16.40
C GLU A 405 39.46 -7.88 -15.57
N ASN A 406 38.14 -8.13 -15.53
CA ASN A 406 37.57 -9.29 -14.84
C ASN A 406 37.54 -10.57 -15.71
N ARG A 407 37.92 -10.49 -16.99
CA ARG A 407 38.01 -11.63 -17.94
C ARG A 407 36.74 -12.48 -18.01
N PHE A 408 35.56 -11.85 -17.97
CA PHE A 408 34.29 -12.58 -18.00
C PHE A 408 34.14 -13.43 -19.27
N ASP A 409 33.68 -14.67 -19.08
CA ASP A 409 33.30 -15.60 -20.17
C ASP A 409 34.38 -15.81 -21.24
N ARG A 410 35.66 -15.57 -20.90
CA ARG A 410 36.79 -15.57 -21.85
C ARG A 410 36.45 -14.76 -23.12
N CYS A 411 35.85 -13.60 -22.95
CA CYS A 411 35.50 -12.69 -24.03
C CYS A 411 36.49 -11.52 -24.12
N ARG A 412 36.65 -11.00 -25.34
CA ARG A 412 37.24 -9.69 -25.61
C ARG A 412 36.12 -8.70 -25.91
N PHE A 413 36.27 -7.48 -25.43
CA PHE A 413 35.25 -6.44 -25.56
C PHE A 413 35.82 -5.31 -26.41
N SER A 414 35.06 -4.80 -27.38
CA SER A 414 35.50 -3.64 -28.17
C SER A 414 34.33 -2.72 -28.49
N ILE A 415 34.59 -1.42 -28.56
CA ILE A 415 33.56 -0.40 -28.80
C ILE A 415 33.72 0.16 -30.21
N HIS A 416 32.69 0.04 -31.05
CA HIS A 416 32.72 0.53 -32.44
C HIS A 416 31.41 1.29 -32.73
N ALA A 417 31.48 2.58 -33.05
CA ALA A 417 30.31 3.40 -33.44
C ALA A 417 29.09 3.26 -32.48
N ARG A 418 29.34 3.31 -31.17
CA ARG A 418 28.36 3.12 -30.08
C ARG A 418 27.79 1.70 -29.93
N THR A 419 28.43 0.71 -30.52
CA THR A 419 28.13 -0.70 -30.27
C THR A 419 29.21 -1.32 -29.39
N VAL A 420 28.85 -2.28 -28.56
CA VAL A 420 29.80 -3.11 -27.81
C VAL A 420 29.84 -4.47 -28.47
N THR A 421 30.99 -4.84 -29.02
CA THR A 421 31.24 -6.16 -29.58
C THR A 421 31.89 -7.05 -28.53
N ILE A 422 31.25 -8.16 -28.22
CA ILE A 422 31.72 -9.18 -27.29
C ILE A 422 32.16 -10.37 -28.15
N ARG A 423 33.48 -10.60 -28.25
CA ARG A 423 34.07 -11.71 -29.01
C ARG A 423 34.58 -12.79 -28.07
N PRO A 424 33.99 -13.99 -28.07
CA PRO A 424 34.55 -15.14 -27.38
C PRO A 424 35.96 -15.47 -27.89
N THR A 425 36.88 -15.86 -27.01
CA THR A 425 38.26 -16.22 -27.40
C THR A 425 38.35 -17.56 -28.12
N ASP A 426 37.30 -18.38 -28.06
CA ASP A 426 37.23 -19.68 -28.75
C ASP A 426 36.89 -19.56 -30.24
N GLY A 427 36.67 -18.34 -30.74
CA GLY A 427 36.35 -18.07 -32.13
C GLY A 427 34.86 -18.18 -32.48
N SER A 428 33.98 -18.43 -31.50
CA SER A 428 32.54 -18.42 -31.73
C SER A 428 32.01 -17.02 -32.11
N ALA A 429 30.80 -16.99 -32.66
CA ALA A 429 30.23 -15.78 -33.25
C ALA A 429 30.15 -14.64 -32.23
N ALA A 430 30.67 -13.47 -32.63
CA ALA A 430 30.61 -12.26 -31.82
C ALA A 430 29.16 -11.87 -31.50
N THR A 431 28.94 -11.38 -30.29
CA THR A 431 27.69 -10.75 -29.90
C THR A 431 27.84 -9.24 -30.01
N ILE A 432 26.91 -8.58 -30.69
CA ILE A 432 26.95 -7.12 -30.87
C ILE A 432 25.78 -6.53 -30.09
N LEU A 433 26.10 -5.76 -29.06
CA LEU A 433 25.12 -4.95 -28.35
C LEU A 433 24.99 -3.62 -29.10
N GLN A 434 23.81 -3.37 -29.64
CA GLN A 434 23.51 -2.17 -30.42
C GLN A 434 22.67 -1.19 -29.62
N PRO A 435 22.89 0.13 -29.80
CA PRO A 435 22.06 1.13 -29.14
C PRO A 435 20.61 0.95 -29.60
N PRO A 436 19.63 1.12 -28.69
CA PRO A 436 18.24 1.09 -29.12
C PRO A 436 17.99 2.20 -30.15
N PRO A 437 17.03 2.02 -31.07
CA PRO A 437 16.56 3.12 -31.89
C PRO A 437 16.12 4.27 -30.99
N LYS A 438 16.08 5.49 -31.54
CA LYS A 438 15.54 6.64 -30.82
C LYS A 438 14.05 6.38 -30.55
N ALA A 439 13.74 5.76 -29.41
CA ALA A 439 12.41 5.71 -28.80
C ALA A 439 11.68 7.03 -28.99
N ASN A 440 10.43 6.93 -29.43
CA ASN A 440 9.50 8.05 -29.51
C ASN A 440 8.81 8.22 -28.15
N LEU A 441 9.61 8.13 -27.09
CA LEU A 441 9.16 8.34 -25.72
C LEU A 441 8.95 9.82 -25.49
N ASP A 442 7.69 10.21 -25.35
CA ASP A 442 7.31 11.51 -24.81
C ASP A 442 7.68 11.54 -23.32
N THR A 443 8.91 11.98 -23.03
CA THR A 443 9.43 12.08 -21.66
C THR A 443 8.64 13.06 -20.80
N ALA A 444 7.90 14.00 -21.40
CA ALA A 444 7.02 14.90 -20.67
C ALA A 444 5.78 14.16 -20.16
N ARG A 445 5.14 13.32 -20.98
CA ARG A 445 4.04 12.44 -20.56
C ARG A 445 4.45 11.42 -19.50
N VAL A 446 5.64 10.84 -19.69
CA VAL A 446 6.25 9.96 -18.67
C VAL A 446 6.36 10.68 -17.33
N LYS A 447 6.93 11.90 -17.36
CA LYS A 447 7.12 12.70 -16.16
C LYS A 447 5.78 13.13 -15.56
N GLU A 448 4.78 13.45 -16.36
CA GLU A 448 3.42 13.76 -15.88
C GLU A 448 2.79 12.56 -15.15
N LEU A 449 2.89 11.36 -15.73
CA LEU A 449 2.42 10.12 -15.10
C LEU A 449 3.18 9.83 -13.80
N ALA A 450 4.51 9.98 -13.83
CA ALA A 450 5.37 9.80 -12.68
C ALA A 450 5.07 10.80 -11.56
N ASP A 451 4.89 12.08 -11.89
CA ASP A 451 4.62 13.15 -10.94
C ASP A 451 3.21 13.03 -10.36
N ALA A 452 2.22 12.66 -11.19
CA ALA A 452 0.89 12.30 -10.73
C ALA A 452 1.02 11.17 -9.70
N ALA A 453 1.65 10.05 -10.08
CA ALA A 453 1.87 8.90 -9.20
C ALA A 453 2.63 9.21 -7.93
N ALA A 454 3.70 10.00 -8.01
CA ALA A 454 4.50 10.41 -6.88
C ALA A 454 3.69 11.31 -5.95
N GLY A 455 2.85 12.20 -6.48
CA GLY A 455 1.87 12.95 -5.70
C GLY A 455 0.90 12.04 -4.94
N TRP A 456 0.50 10.91 -5.54
CA TRP A 456 -0.37 9.90 -4.92
C TRP A 456 0.32 9.02 -3.87
N ILE A 457 1.59 8.70 -4.08
CA ILE A 457 2.43 7.93 -3.13
C ILE A 457 2.81 8.81 -1.94
N ARG A 458 3.10 10.09 -2.20
CA ARG A 458 3.53 11.06 -1.18
C ARG A 458 2.39 11.72 -0.44
N ARG A 459 1.14 11.71 -0.95
CA ARG A 459 -0.03 12.02 -0.11
C ARG A 459 0.05 11.05 1.05
N PRO A 460 0.47 11.51 2.25
CA PRO A 460 0.52 10.63 3.38
C PRO A 460 -0.88 10.05 3.48
N GLU A 461 -1.00 8.78 3.86
CA GLU A 461 -2.10 8.48 4.77
C GLU A 461 -1.93 9.52 5.88
N GLU A 462 -2.65 10.65 5.82
CA GLU A 462 -2.49 11.76 6.73
C GLU A 462 -2.39 11.12 8.10
N PRO A 463 -1.26 11.29 8.82
CA PRO A 463 -0.98 10.48 10.00
C PRO A 463 -2.21 10.60 10.87
N ARG A 464 -2.91 9.46 11.06
CA ARG A 464 -4.07 9.34 11.95
C ARG A 464 -3.76 10.22 13.12
N SER A 465 -4.44 11.39 13.20
CA SER A 465 -4.23 12.45 14.20
C SER A 465 -3.43 11.87 15.35
N THR A 466 -2.09 12.03 15.31
CA THR A 466 -1.23 11.43 16.30
C THR A 466 -1.79 11.94 17.61
N ARG A 467 -2.37 11.03 18.41
CA ARG A 467 -3.07 11.36 19.65
C ARG A 467 -2.30 12.50 20.29
N PRO A 468 -2.92 13.66 20.60
CA PRO A 468 -2.19 14.74 21.25
C PRO A 468 -1.46 14.10 22.40
N SER A 469 -0.13 14.15 22.34
CA SER A 469 0.74 13.66 23.39
C SER A 469 0.15 14.20 24.68
N ARG A 470 -0.17 13.30 25.63
CA ARG A 470 -0.64 13.70 26.95
C ARG A 470 0.37 14.72 27.46
N TRP A 471 0.00 15.99 27.44
CA TRP A 471 0.73 17.02 28.15
C TRP A 471 0.65 16.63 29.62
N VAL A 472 1.73 16.04 30.11
CA VAL A 472 1.96 15.88 31.55
C VAL A 472 2.12 17.31 32.06
N VAL A 473 1.04 17.85 32.61
CA VAL A 473 1.10 19.07 33.40
C VAL A 473 1.96 18.72 34.62
N ARG A 474 3.25 19.02 34.55
CA ARG A 474 4.07 19.15 35.76
C ARG A 474 3.57 20.39 36.47
N SER A 475 2.70 20.18 37.45
CA SER A 475 2.43 21.17 38.48
C SER A 475 3.75 21.46 39.20
N ALA A 476 4.35 22.61 38.92
CA ALA A 476 5.37 23.20 39.78
C ALA A 476 4.69 23.59 41.10
N LYS A 477 5.23 23.08 42.20
CA LYS A 477 5.01 23.63 43.54
C LYS A 477 6.06 24.70 43.80
#